data_AF-A0A2E7PR19-F1
#
_entry.id   AF-A0A2E7PR19-F1
#
_cell.length_a   1.000
_cell.length_b   1.000
_cell.length_c   1.000
_cell.angle_alpha   90.00
_cell.angle_beta   90.00
_cell.angle_gamma   90.00
#
_symmetry.space_group_name_H-M   'P 1'
#
loop_
_entity.id
_entity.type
_entity.pdbx_description
1 polymer ?
#
loop_
_entity_poly.entity_id
_entity_poly.type
_entity_poly.pdbx_seq_one_letter_code
_entity_poly.pdbx_strand_id
1 'polypeptide(L)'
;MTALAVDAGSGEIVFEKQLFHIEKPQYAHKFNTYASPTPIIEGDRVYLTWGSPGTACLDAKTKKVLWKRDDFECDHFRGSGSSPIIHGNLLILTFDGADLQYIAALDKRTGKTVWRTERSVDFQDLGADGKPFRDGDMRKGYSTPLVIRHGGKTQLISIGAMACYAYEPETGKELWRITERAQHSASTRPVYGHGL
;
A
#
# COMPACT_ATOMS: atom_id res chain seq x y z
N MET A 1 12.57 0.14 11.33
CA MET A 1 11.46 -0.76 10.99
C MET A 1 11.82 -2.19 11.33
N THR A 2 10.98 -2.85 12.13
CA THR A 2 11.30 -4.12 12.79
C THR A 2 10.19 -5.12 12.53
N ALA A 3 10.56 -6.36 12.22
CA ALA A 3 9.64 -7.50 12.25
C ALA A 3 9.71 -8.17 13.62
N LEU A 4 8.55 -8.44 14.20
CA LEU A 4 8.38 -9.15 15.46
C LEU A 4 7.57 -10.42 15.21
N ALA A 5 7.87 -11.50 15.93
CA ALA A 5 6.95 -12.61 16.13
C ALA A 5 6.75 -12.81 17.62
N VAL A 6 5.50 -12.99 18.01
CA VAL A 6 5.06 -13.10 19.40
C VAL A 6 4.40 -14.46 19.56
N ASP A 7 4.72 -15.16 20.65
CA ASP A 7 4.00 -16.36 21.03
C ASP A 7 2.56 -16.01 21.41
N ALA A 8 1.59 -16.70 20.78
CA ALA A 8 0.18 -16.37 20.94
C ALA A 8 -0.38 -16.71 22.34
N GLY A 9 0.26 -17.63 23.08
CA GLY A 9 -0.16 -18.04 24.41
C GLY A 9 0.43 -17.18 25.51
N SER A 10 1.76 -16.94 25.46
CA SER A 10 2.49 -16.21 26.50
C SER A 10 2.59 -14.70 26.24
N GLY A 11 2.48 -14.27 24.98
CA GLY A 11 2.77 -12.90 24.59
C GLY A 11 4.27 -12.58 24.53
N GLU A 12 5.14 -13.57 24.67
CA GLU A 12 6.59 -13.38 24.59
C GLU A 12 7.05 -13.12 23.16
N ILE A 13 8.00 -12.20 22.99
CA ILE A 13 8.66 -11.97 21.69
C ILE A 13 9.63 -13.13 21.44
N VAL A 14 9.29 -13.99 20.47
CA VAL A 14 10.11 -15.16 20.08
C VAL A 14 11.03 -14.86 18.89
N PHE A 15 10.83 -13.73 18.23
CA PHE A 15 11.67 -13.25 17.14
C PHE A 15 11.60 -11.74 17.05
N GLU A 16 12.76 -11.11 16.90
CA GLU A 16 12.89 -9.70 16.59
C GLU A 16 14.00 -9.49 15.55
N LYS A 17 13.70 -8.71 14.51
CA LYS A 17 14.69 -8.35 13.50
C LYS A 17 14.42 -6.97 12.92
N GLN A 18 15.40 -6.07 13.06
CA GLN A 18 15.40 -4.81 12.34
C GLN A 18 15.66 -5.07 10.84
N LEU A 19 14.75 -4.62 9.99
CA LEU A 19 14.81 -4.84 8.53
C LEU A 19 15.26 -3.59 7.78
N PHE A 20 14.88 -2.42 8.30
CA PHE A 20 15.25 -1.11 7.76
C PHE A 20 15.59 -0.17 8.91
N HIS A 21 16.68 0.60 8.76
CA HIS A 21 17.05 1.68 9.65
C HIS A 21 16.78 3.00 8.94
N ILE A 22 15.99 3.88 9.55
CA ILE A 22 15.64 5.19 8.99
C ILE A 22 16.13 6.25 9.97
N GLU A 23 17.17 6.98 9.59
CA GLU A 23 17.80 7.99 10.44
C GLU A 23 16.82 9.12 10.79
N LYS A 24 16.03 9.55 9.80
CA LYS A 24 15.05 10.64 9.91
C LYS A 24 13.70 10.16 9.36
N PRO A 25 12.86 9.51 10.19
CA PRO A 25 11.56 9.05 9.73
C PRO A 25 10.67 10.24 9.32
N GLN A 26 9.81 10.03 8.33
CA GLN A 26 8.78 10.99 7.94
C GLN A 26 7.88 11.33 9.14
N TYR A 27 7.13 12.42 9.05
CA TYR A 27 6.07 12.67 10.02
C TYR A 27 5.09 11.49 10.06
N ALA A 28 4.59 11.16 11.25
CA ALA A 28 3.47 10.26 11.47
C ALA A 28 2.52 10.91 12.47
N HIS A 29 1.23 10.90 12.16
CA HIS A 29 0.24 11.49 13.05
C HIS A 29 0.16 10.69 14.35
N LYS A 30 -0.15 11.33 15.49
CA LYS A 30 -0.23 10.67 16.81
C LYS A 30 -1.28 9.54 16.92
N PHE A 31 -2.19 9.44 15.95
CA PHE A 31 -3.20 8.38 15.85
C PHE A 31 -2.82 7.30 14.83
N ASN A 32 -1.61 7.37 14.29
CA ASN A 32 -1.05 6.40 13.37
C ASN A 32 0.31 5.92 13.90
N THR A 33 0.79 4.81 13.36
CA THR A 33 2.14 4.31 13.63
C THR A 33 2.90 4.14 12.32
N TYR A 34 4.23 4.02 12.39
CA TYR A 34 5.04 3.72 11.21
C TYR A 34 4.79 2.32 10.63
N ALA A 35 4.09 1.44 11.37
CA ALA A 35 3.88 0.03 11.05
C ALA A 35 2.39 -0.35 11.02
N SER A 36 1.52 0.59 10.64
CA SER A 36 0.07 0.35 10.56
C SER A 36 -0.37 -0.62 9.44
N PRO A 37 0.33 -0.74 8.30
CA PRO A 37 0.01 -1.78 7.32
C PRO A 37 0.06 -3.19 7.95
N THR A 38 -0.97 -4.00 7.70
CA THR A 38 -1.05 -5.36 8.21
C THR A 38 -0.18 -6.30 7.37
N PRO A 39 0.74 -7.09 7.97
CA PRO A 39 1.55 -8.04 7.23
C PRO A 39 0.71 -9.21 6.70
N ILE A 40 1.20 -9.89 5.67
CA ILE A 40 0.57 -11.10 5.11
C ILE A 40 1.45 -12.30 5.40
N ILE A 41 0.83 -13.41 5.80
CA ILE A 41 1.46 -14.73 5.79
C ILE A 41 0.78 -15.56 4.70
N GLU A 42 1.55 -16.06 3.73
CA GLU A 42 1.08 -16.97 2.69
C GLU A 42 2.07 -18.14 2.55
N GLY A 43 1.61 -19.34 2.89
CA GLY A 43 2.47 -20.53 2.90
C GLY A 43 3.67 -20.35 3.84
N ASP A 44 4.87 -20.39 3.27
CA ASP A 44 6.14 -20.25 4.00
C ASP A 44 6.71 -18.82 3.95
N ARG A 45 5.92 -17.82 3.56
CA ARG A 45 6.38 -16.43 3.41
C ARG A 45 5.60 -15.46 4.28
N VAL A 46 6.33 -14.49 4.81
CA VAL A 46 5.79 -13.33 5.54
C VAL A 46 6.15 -12.08 4.75
N TYR A 47 5.15 -11.28 4.40
CA TYR A 47 5.29 -10.02 3.68
C TYR A 47 4.98 -8.86 4.62
N LEU A 48 5.92 -7.93 4.74
CA LEU A 48 5.79 -6.75 5.58
C LEU A 48 6.07 -5.50 4.76
N THR A 49 5.30 -4.44 4.99
CA THR A 49 5.55 -3.12 4.40
C THR A 49 5.36 -2.05 5.46
N TRP A 50 6.16 -1.00 5.36
CA TRP A 50 6.03 0.22 6.15
C TRP A 50 5.68 1.42 5.25
N GLY A 51 5.30 1.17 3.99
CA GLY A 51 5.18 2.19 2.95
C GLY A 51 6.53 2.46 2.29
N SER A 52 6.85 3.74 2.06
CA SER A 52 8.13 4.16 1.47
C SER A 52 9.37 3.81 2.30
N PRO A 53 9.33 3.70 3.65
CA PRO A 53 10.45 3.19 4.42
C PRO A 53 10.90 1.77 4.05
N GLY A 54 10.03 0.98 3.42
CA GLY A 54 10.43 -0.29 2.81
C GLY A 54 9.39 -1.39 2.87
N THR A 55 9.63 -2.43 2.07
CA THR A 55 8.86 -3.67 1.98
C THR A 55 9.81 -4.86 1.98
N ALA A 56 9.49 -5.92 2.70
CA ALA A 56 10.34 -7.11 2.81
C ALA A 56 9.51 -8.39 2.77
N CYS A 57 10.17 -9.48 2.35
CA CYS A 57 9.67 -10.83 2.48
C CYS A 57 10.64 -11.67 3.30
N LEU A 58 10.11 -12.40 4.29
CA LEU A 58 10.84 -13.33 5.12
C LEU A 58 10.30 -14.74 4.90
N ASP A 59 11.15 -15.73 5.07
CA ASP A 59 10.74 -17.11 5.25
C ASP A 59 10.12 -17.29 6.64
N ALA A 60 8.89 -17.78 6.70
CA ALA A 60 8.10 -17.87 7.93
C ALA A 60 8.67 -18.88 8.93
N LYS A 61 9.41 -19.90 8.46
CA LYS A 61 9.96 -20.96 9.32
C LYS A 61 11.35 -20.58 9.83
N THR A 62 12.25 -20.26 8.91
CA THR A 62 13.66 -19.97 9.18
C THR A 62 13.90 -18.51 9.58
N LYS A 63 12.91 -17.63 9.39
CA LYS A 63 12.98 -16.18 9.66
C LYS A 63 14.07 -15.47 8.83
N LYS A 64 14.56 -16.12 7.78
CA LYS A 64 15.52 -15.52 6.84
C LYS A 64 14.84 -14.49 5.97
N VAL A 65 15.57 -13.41 5.67
CA VAL A 65 15.10 -12.41 4.71
C VAL A 65 15.29 -12.98 3.31
N LEU A 66 14.20 -13.06 2.54
CA LEU A 66 14.21 -13.55 1.16
C LEU A 66 14.46 -12.42 0.18
N TRP A 67 13.87 -11.25 0.41
CA TRP A 67 14.15 -10.01 -0.32
C TRP A 67 13.73 -8.78 0.48
N LYS A 68 14.26 -7.60 0.12
CA LYS A 68 13.89 -6.27 0.64
C LYS A 68 13.83 -5.26 -0.50
N ARG A 69 13.02 -4.22 -0.33
CA ARG A 69 12.84 -3.07 -1.22
C ARG A 69 12.69 -1.81 -0.38
N ASP A 70 13.44 -0.77 -0.69
CA ASP A 70 13.46 0.55 -0.02
C ASP A 70 13.54 1.70 -1.03
N ASP A 71 13.23 1.41 -2.30
CA ASP A 71 13.33 2.32 -3.44
C ASP A 71 11.99 2.95 -3.84
N PHE A 72 10.91 2.68 -3.09
CA PHE A 72 9.61 3.31 -3.33
C PHE A 72 9.51 4.65 -2.61
N GLU A 73 9.38 5.73 -3.36
CA GLU A 73 9.20 7.08 -2.83
C GLU A 73 7.72 7.40 -2.62
N CYS A 74 7.42 8.07 -1.51
CA CYS A 74 6.09 8.56 -1.13
C CYS A 74 6.24 9.28 0.23
N ASP A 75 5.81 10.52 0.33
CA ASP A 75 5.53 11.20 1.59
C ASP A 75 4.13 10.81 2.07
N HIS A 76 4.05 9.85 2.99
CA HIS A 76 2.78 9.41 3.55
C HIS A 76 2.12 10.47 4.43
N PHE A 77 2.88 11.50 4.82
CA PHE A 77 2.57 12.61 5.72
C PHE A 77 2.03 12.19 7.09
N ARG A 78 0.89 11.51 7.19
CA ARG A 78 0.35 10.98 8.46
C ARG A 78 0.78 9.54 8.76
N GLY A 79 1.76 9.01 8.03
CA GLY A 79 2.20 7.62 8.09
C GLY A 79 1.44 6.71 7.14
N SER A 80 2.05 5.60 6.73
CA SER A 80 1.44 4.63 5.82
C SER A 80 0.24 3.94 6.47
N GLY A 81 -0.75 3.56 5.66
CA GLY A 81 -1.98 2.94 6.16
C GLY A 81 -2.52 1.81 5.29
N SER A 82 -2.23 1.84 3.98
CA SER A 82 -2.63 0.78 3.08
C SER A 82 -1.86 -0.51 3.34
N SER A 83 -2.58 -1.59 3.62
CA SER A 83 -1.99 -2.93 3.72
C SER A 83 -1.70 -3.50 2.33
N PRO A 84 -0.68 -4.35 2.18
CA PRO A 84 -0.49 -5.08 0.94
C PRO A 84 -1.65 -6.05 0.70
N ILE A 85 -1.80 -6.52 -0.53
CA ILE A 85 -2.63 -7.69 -0.85
C ILE A 85 -1.86 -8.64 -1.77
N ILE A 86 -2.26 -9.91 -1.79
CA ILE A 86 -1.75 -10.89 -2.75
C ILE A 86 -2.83 -11.21 -3.79
N HIS A 87 -2.43 -11.26 -5.06
CA HIS A 87 -3.23 -11.79 -6.16
C HIS A 87 -2.35 -12.58 -7.11
N GLY A 88 -2.57 -13.90 -7.20
CA GLY A 88 -1.71 -14.79 -7.98
C GLY A 88 -0.25 -14.70 -7.51
N ASN A 89 0.67 -14.33 -8.40
CA ASN A 89 2.09 -14.12 -8.08
C ASN A 89 2.44 -12.67 -7.67
N LEU A 90 1.45 -11.80 -7.53
CA LEU A 90 1.66 -10.39 -7.27
C LEU A 90 1.45 -10.05 -5.80
N LEU A 91 2.38 -9.27 -5.24
CA LEU A 91 2.19 -8.49 -4.02
C LEU A 91 1.88 -7.06 -4.45
N ILE A 92 0.66 -6.61 -4.21
CA ILE A 92 0.17 -5.29 -4.62
C ILE A 92 0.26 -4.32 -3.44
N LEU A 93 0.84 -3.15 -3.71
CA LEU A 93 1.12 -2.07 -2.78
C LEU A 93 0.43 -0.78 -3.24
N THR A 94 0.03 0.05 -2.29
CA THR A 94 -0.59 1.36 -2.56
C THR A 94 0.24 2.46 -1.88
N PHE A 95 0.51 3.50 -2.65
CA PHE A 95 1.29 4.67 -2.23
C PHE A 95 0.51 5.92 -2.64
N ASP A 96 -0.41 6.36 -1.78
CA ASP A 96 -1.18 7.58 -2.00
C ASP A 96 -0.76 8.62 -0.95
N GLY A 97 0.42 9.21 -1.16
CA GLY A 97 1.06 10.22 -0.33
C GLY A 97 0.60 11.63 -0.65
N ALA A 98 1.23 12.63 -0.01
CA ALA A 98 0.98 14.04 -0.30
C ALA A 98 1.66 14.47 -1.63
N ASP A 99 2.81 13.87 -1.93
CA ASP A 99 3.65 14.13 -3.10
C ASP A 99 3.33 13.23 -4.30
N LEU A 100 3.16 11.93 -4.07
CA LEU A 100 3.02 10.90 -5.10
C LEU A 100 1.80 10.02 -4.84
N GLN A 101 1.09 9.64 -5.91
CA GLN A 101 -0.07 8.76 -5.84
C GLN A 101 0.02 7.67 -6.91
N TYR A 102 0.25 6.43 -6.49
CA TYR A 102 0.38 5.29 -7.39
C TYR A 102 0.08 3.95 -6.70
N ILE A 103 -0.15 2.94 -7.53
CA ILE A 103 -0.18 1.54 -7.14
C ILE A 103 0.98 0.81 -7.81
N ALA A 104 1.51 -0.21 -7.15
CA ALA A 104 2.58 -1.04 -7.68
C ALA A 104 2.32 -2.51 -7.39
N ALA A 105 2.75 -3.38 -8.31
CA ALA A 105 2.81 -4.82 -8.05
C ALA A 105 4.25 -5.31 -8.14
N LEU A 106 4.61 -6.11 -7.15
CA LEU A 106 5.85 -6.87 -7.12
C LEU A 106 5.57 -8.34 -7.43
N ASP A 107 6.51 -9.02 -8.09
CA ASP A 107 6.57 -10.47 -8.04
C ASP A 107 6.82 -10.87 -6.58
N LYS A 108 5.87 -11.56 -5.95
CA LYS A 108 5.90 -11.87 -4.52
C LYS A 108 7.04 -12.80 -4.13
N ARG A 109 7.67 -13.50 -5.08
CA ARG A 109 8.76 -14.44 -4.79
C ARG A 109 10.11 -13.74 -4.76
N THR A 110 10.30 -12.77 -5.63
CA THR A 110 11.58 -12.11 -5.90
C THR A 110 11.62 -10.66 -5.44
N GLY A 111 10.47 -10.03 -5.21
CA GLY A 111 10.35 -8.62 -4.87
C GLY A 111 10.56 -7.67 -6.05
N LYS A 112 10.72 -8.18 -7.28
CA LYS A 112 10.91 -7.33 -8.49
C LYS A 112 9.60 -6.65 -8.89
N THR A 113 9.67 -5.39 -9.31
CA THR A 113 8.49 -4.68 -9.82
C THR A 113 8.02 -5.31 -11.13
N VAL A 114 6.73 -5.65 -11.18
CA VAL A 114 6.04 -6.14 -12.39
C VAL A 114 5.40 -4.96 -13.12
N TRP A 115 4.69 -4.11 -12.37
CA TRP A 115 4.11 -2.88 -12.90
C TRP A 115 3.99 -1.82 -11.81
N ARG A 116 3.89 -0.56 -12.25
CA ARG A 116 3.57 0.61 -11.44
C ARG A 116 2.66 1.53 -12.27
N THR A 117 1.59 2.01 -11.66
CA THR A 117 0.59 2.85 -12.32
C THR A 117 0.30 4.08 -11.46
N GLU A 118 0.55 5.27 -12.02
CA GLU A 118 0.19 6.54 -11.39
C GLU A 118 -1.33 6.71 -11.32
N ARG A 119 -1.83 7.36 -10.27
CA ARG A 119 -3.23 7.77 -10.20
C ARG A 119 -3.49 8.83 -11.25
N SER A 120 -4.49 8.59 -12.10
CA SER A 120 -4.79 9.44 -13.25
C SER A 120 -5.75 10.60 -12.94
N VAL A 121 -6.27 10.71 -11.71
CA VAL A 121 -7.19 11.80 -11.33
C VAL A 121 -6.47 13.14 -11.43
N ASP A 122 -7.13 14.10 -12.08
CA ASP A 122 -6.75 15.50 -12.00
C ASP A 122 -7.28 16.06 -10.67
N PHE A 123 -6.38 16.38 -9.73
CA PHE A 123 -6.73 16.88 -8.40
C PHE A 123 -7.30 18.30 -8.41
N GLN A 124 -7.06 19.09 -9.47
CA GLN A 124 -7.55 20.47 -9.60
C GLN A 124 -7.19 21.38 -8.41
N ASP A 125 -6.05 21.12 -7.79
CA ASP A 125 -5.60 21.77 -6.56
C ASP A 125 -4.28 22.53 -6.76
N LEU A 126 -3.86 22.74 -8.00
CA LEU A 126 -2.64 23.48 -8.29
C LEU A 126 -2.89 24.99 -8.26
N GLY A 127 -2.07 25.70 -7.47
CA GLY A 127 -1.99 27.15 -7.47
C GLY A 127 -1.29 27.69 -8.72
N ALA A 128 -1.21 29.02 -8.81
CA ALA A 128 -0.51 29.71 -9.91
C ALA A 128 1.00 29.39 -9.98
N ASP A 129 1.58 28.91 -8.87
CA ASP A 129 2.97 28.44 -8.78
C ASP A 129 3.14 26.96 -9.17
N GLY A 130 2.07 26.30 -9.61
CA GLY A 130 2.07 24.89 -9.98
C GLY A 130 2.18 23.93 -8.80
N LYS A 131 2.00 24.40 -7.55
CA LYS A 131 2.06 23.57 -6.35
C LYS A 131 0.67 23.21 -5.85
N PRO A 132 0.50 22.02 -5.26
CA PRO A 132 -0.77 21.63 -4.64
C PRO A 132 -1.10 22.53 -3.45
N PHE A 133 -2.39 22.84 -3.29
CA PHE A 133 -2.89 23.45 -2.07
C PHE A 133 -2.57 22.55 -0.86
N ARG A 134 -2.21 23.19 0.25
CA ARG A 134 -1.87 22.53 1.52
C ARG A 134 -0.79 21.45 1.35
N ASP A 135 0.18 21.69 0.48
CA ASP A 135 1.30 20.76 0.24
C ASP A 135 0.85 19.33 -0.14
N GLY A 136 -0.29 19.21 -0.84
CA GLY A 136 -0.82 17.91 -1.25
C GLY A 136 -1.58 17.18 -0.14
N ASP A 137 -1.94 17.86 0.96
CA ASP A 137 -2.69 17.28 2.07
C ASP A 137 -4.00 16.59 1.62
N MET A 138 -4.57 17.04 0.50
CA MET A 138 -5.84 16.54 -0.03
C MET A 138 -5.69 15.38 -1.03
N ARG A 139 -4.46 14.93 -1.32
CA ARG A 139 -4.17 13.89 -2.32
C ARG A 139 -4.01 12.49 -1.74
N LYS A 140 -4.10 12.35 -0.42
CA LYS A 140 -3.74 11.13 0.30
C LYS A 140 -4.83 10.06 0.30
N GLY A 141 -4.38 8.82 0.39
CA GLY A 141 -5.19 7.63 0.53
C GLY A 141 -4.53 6.63 1.46
N TYR A 142 -5.35 5.88 2.20
CA TYR A 142 -4.94 4.84 3.14
C TYR A 142 -5.72 3.54 2.90
N SER A 143 -6.49 3.47 1.81
CA SER A 143 -7.32 2.32 1.48
C SER A 143 -6.46 1.12 1.12
N THR A 144 -6.77 -0.03 1.72
CA THR A 144 -6.26 -1.32 1.24
C THR A 144 -7.11 -1.74 0.04
N PRO A 145 -6.54 -2.09 -1.13
CA PRO A 145 -7.33 -2.44 -2.30
C PRO A 145 -7.98 -3.83 -2.16
N LEU A 146 -8.92 -4.14 -3.07
CA LEU A 146 -9.59 -5.43 -3.13
C LEU A 146 -9.62 -5.94 -4.58
N VAL A 147 -9.23 -7.19 -4.80
CA VAL A 147 -9.49 -7.86 -6.08
C VAL A 147 -10.86 -8.51 -6.05
N ILE A 148 -11.67 -8.22 -7.08
CA ILE A 148 -13.02 -8.74 -7.24
C ILE A 148 -13.17 -9.45 -8.59
N ARG A 149 -14.22 -10.27 -8.71
CA ARG A 149 -14.69 -10.80 -10.00
C ARG A 149 -16.12 -10.34 -10.24
N HIS A 150 -16.31 -9.54 -11.28
CA HIS A 150 -17.61 -8.98 -11.66
C HIS A 150 -17.80 -9.07 -13.18
N GLY A 151 -18.96 -9.55 -13.63
CA GLY A 151 -19.26 -9.70 -15.05
C GLY A 151 -18.24 -10.54 -15.83
N GLY A 152 -17.69 -11.58 -15.20
CA GLY A 152 -16.64 -12.44 -15.79
C GLY A 152 -15.24 -11.83 -15.83
N LYS A 153 -15.05 -10.59 -15.38
CA LYS A 153 -13.76 -9.89 -15.35
C LYS A 153 -13.21 -9.79 -13.94
N THR A 154 -11.91 -10.04 -13.79
CA THR A 154 -11.19 -9.78 -12.55
C THR A 154 -10.73 -8.32 -12.53
N GLN A 155 -10.94 -7.62 -11.42
CA GLN A 155 -10.65 -6.19 -11.30
C GLN A 155 -10.03 -5.91 -9.93
N LEU A 156 -8.98 -5.09 -9.89
CA LEU A 156 -8.40 -4.53 -8.67
C LEU A 156 -9.11 -3.21 -8.36
N ILE A 157 -9.96 -3.19 -7.35
CA ILE A 157 -10.61 -1.98 -6.86
C ILE A 157 -9.69 -1.30 -5.85
N SER A 158 -9.36 -0.04 -6.10
CA SER A 158 -8.46 0.73 -5.26
C SER A 158 -8.95 2.17 -5.16
N ILE A 159 -9.17 2.62 -3.93
CA ILE A 159 -9.70 3.95 -3.66
C ILE A 159 -8.54 4.86 -3.23
N GLY A 160 -8.30 5.93 -3.98
CA GLY A 160 -7.38 6.99 -3.61
C GLY A 160 -8.12 8.26 -3.17
N ALA A 161 -7.41 9.37 -3.05
CA ALA A 161 -8.08 10.67 -2.94
C ALA A 161 -8.86 10.98 -4.22
N MET A 162 -10.06 11.54 -4.06
CA MET A 162 -10.95 12.03 -5.10
C MET A 162 -11.41 11.01 -6.16
N ALA A 163 -10.99 9.75 -6.07
CA ALA A 163 -11.34 8.76 -7.08
C ALA A 163 -11.26 7.32 -6.57
N CYS A 164 -12.25 6.54 -7.02
CA CYS A 164 -12.22 5.08 -6.99
C CYS A 164 -11.80 4.57 -8.37
N TYR A 165 -10.90 3.61 -8.40
CA TYR A 165 -10.35 3.06 -9.63
C TYR A 165 -10.57 1.55 -9.68
N ALA A 166 -10.75 1.04 -10.90
CA ALA A 166 -10.48 -0.35 -11.19
C ALA A 166 -9.29 -0.49 -12.12
N TYR A 167 -8.46 -1.50 -11.85
CA TYR A 167 -7.34 -1.88 -12.69
C TYR A 167 -7.43 -3.35 -13.08
N GLU A 168 -6.81 -3.71 -14.19
CA GLU A 168 -6.42 -5.10 -14.47
C GLU A 168 -5.31 -5.49 -13.48
N PRO A 169 -5.53 -6.46 -12.57
CA PRO A 169 -4.54 -6.78 -11.54
C PRO A 169 -3.19 -7.22 -12.10
N GLU A 170 -3.18 -7.89 -13.24
CA GLU A 170 -1.99 -8.48 -13.84
C GLU A 170 -1.08 -7.45 -14.53
N THR A 171 -1.65 -6.34 -14.98
CA THR A 171 -0.94 -5.34 -15.81
C THR A 171 -0.89 -3.95 -15.16
N GLY A 172 -1.73 -3.69 -14.16
CA GLY A 172 -1.88 -2.37 -13.57
C GLY A 172 -2.64 -1.39 -14.48
N LYS A 173 -3.16 -1.84 -15.63
CA LYS A 173 -3.89 -0.98 -16.57
C LYS A 173 -5.20 -0.53 -15.95
N GLU A 174 -5.44 0.78 -15.97
CA GLU A 174 -6.72 1.35 -15.55
C GLU A 174 -7.86 0.89 -16.48
N LEU A 175 -8.91 0.34 -15.88
CA LEU A 175 -10.11 -0.11 -16.57
C LEU A 175 -11.17 0.99 -16.59
N TRP A 176 -11.38 1.61 -15.44
CA TRP A 176 -12.30 2.72 -15.25
C TRP A 176 -11.98 3.47 -13.96
N ARG A 177 -12.54 4.67 -13.85
CA ARG A 177 -12.41 5.54 -12.70
C ARG A 177 -13.73 6.25 -12.44
N ILE A 178 -14.10 6.35 -11.17
CA ILE A 178 -15.18 7.21 -10.68
C ILE A 178 -14.53 8.33 -9.89
N THR A 179 -14.75 9.57 -10.30
CA THR A 179 -14.19 10.75 -9.63
C THR A 179 -15.23 11.36 -8.69
N GLU A 180 -14.86 11.55 -7.42
CA GLU A 180 -15.67 12.18 -6.37
C GLU A 180 -14.81 13.22 -5.64
N ARG A 181 -14.89 14.47 -6.08
CA ARG A 181 -13.94 15.53 -5.72
C ARG A 181 -14.11 16.05 -4.29
N ALA A 182 -15.24 15.76 -3.64
CA ALA A 182 -15.44 16.19 -2.25
C ALA A 182 -14.60 15.37 -1.25
N GLN A 183 -14.12 14.18 -1.65
CA GLN A 183 -13.43 13.23 -0.76
C GLN A 183 -11.93 13.21 -0.99
N HIS A 184 -11.13 13.33 0.08
CA HIS A 184 -9.68 13.62 -0.03
C HIS A 184 -8.79 12.85 0.96
N SER A 185 -9.32 11.79 1.57
CA SER A 185 -8.58 10.93 2.51
C SER A 185 -9.24 9.56 2.66
N ALA A 186 -9.36 8.82 1.55
CA ALA A 186 -10.03 7.51 1.56
C ALA A 186 -9.24 6.49 2.38
N SER A 187 -9.85 5.93 3.43
CA SER A 187 -9.27 4.88 4.28
C SER A 187 -10.04 3.57 4.22
N THR A 188 -11.30 3.61 3.79
CA THR A 188 -12.18 2.44 3.74
C THR A 188 -11.70 1.46 2.68
N ARG A 189 -11.53 0.18 3.05
CA ARG A 189 -11.31 -0.90 2.10
C ARG A 189 -12.60 -1.12 1.28
N PRO A 190 -12.54 -1.26 -0.05
CA PRO A 190 -13.70 -1.67 -0.84
C PRO A 190 -14.30 -2.98 -0.31
N VAL A 191 -15.61 -3.11 -0.39
CA VAL A 191 -16.33 -4.36 -0.09
C VAL A 191 -17.04 -4.79 -1.35
N TYR A 192 -17.05 -6.09 -1.61
CA TYR A 192 -17.78 -6.65 -2.73
C TYR A 192 -18.45 -7.96 -2.29
N GLY A 193 -19.72 -8.09 -2.59
CA GLY A 193 -20.53 -9.25 -2.21
C GLY A 193 -21.85 -9.27 -2.95
N HIS A 194 -22.35 -10.47 -3.29
CA HIS A 194 -23.61 -10.65 -4.01
C HIS A 194 -23.70 -9.88 -5.34
N GLY A 195 -22.55 -9.57 -5.96
CA GLY A 195 -22.49 -8.83 -7.23
C GLY A 195 -22.50 -7.30 -7.07
N LEU A 196 -22.44 -6.79 -5.84
CA LEU A 196 -22.44 -5.36 -5.48
C LEU A 196 -21.13 -4.96 -4.80
#